data_AF-A0A6J6LAT0-F1
#
_entry.id   AF-A0A6J6LAT0-F1
#
_cell.length_a   1.000
_cell.length_b   1.000
_cell.length_c   1.000
_cell.angle_alpha   90.00
_cell.angle_beta   90.00
_cell.angle_gamma   90.00
#
_symmetry.space_group_name_H-M   'P 1'
#
loop_
_entity.id
_entity.type
_entity.pdbx_description
1 polymer ?
#
loop_
_entity_poly.entity_id
_entity_poly.type
_entity_poly.pdbx_seq_one_letter_code
_entity_poly.pdbx_strand_id
1 'polypeptide(L)'
;MEPIAVISIFVLAVFVGFEVVSKVSSTLHTPLMSGANAIHGVILVGAIIVADHSSTNLELGLAVAAIVLATINMVGGFVVTDRMLEMFKGKKK
;
A
#
# COMPACT_ATOMS: atom_id res chain seq x y z
N MET A 1 -14.35 16.34 7.78
CA MET A 1 -13.28 16.44 8.79
C MET A 1 -12.77 17.86 8.77
N GLU A 2 -12.55 18.47 9.92
CA GLU A 2 -11.94 19.80 9.99
C GLU A 2 -10.55 19.79 9.31
N PRO A 3 -10.18 20.80 8.50
CA PRO A 3 -8.90 20.83 7.79
C PRO A 3 -7.69 20.66 8.73
N ILE A 4 -7.79 21.23 9.93
CA ILE A 4 -6.78 21.09 10.99
C ILE A 4 -6.62 19.61 11.38
N ALA A 5 -7.70 18.85 11.50
CA ALA A 5 -7.64 17.43 11.87
C ALA A 5 -6.94 16.59 10.79
N VAL A 6 -7.20 16.84 9.50
CA VAL A 6 -6.54 16.11 8.40
C VAL A 6 -5.04 16.37 8.39
N ILE A 7 -4.64 17.63 8.57
CA ILE A 7 -3.21 18.01 8.65
C ILE A 7 -2.57 17.38 9.89
N SER A 8 -3.24 17.40 11.04
CA SER A 8 -2.74 16.74 12.25
C SER A 8 -2.54 15.24 12.03
N ILE A 9 -3.51 14.54 11.43
CA ILE A 9 -3.40 13.12 11.10
C ILE A 9 -2.22 12.88 10.16
N PHE A 10 -2.08 13.69 9.11
CA PHE A 10 -0.98 13.56 8.16
C PHE A 10 0.38 13.73 8.84
N VAL A 11 0.57 14.80 9.61
CA VAL A 11 1.85 15.07 10.31
C VAL A 11 2.17 13.95 11.30
N LEU A 12 1.20 13.54 12.14
CA LEU A 12 1.40 12.46 13.10
C LEU A 12 1.69 11.12 12.43
N ALA A 13 1.02 10.80 11.31
CA ALA A 13 1.28 9.59 10.54
C ALA A 13 2.70 9.56 9.97
N VAL A 14 3.24 10.69 9.51
CA VAL A 14 4.63 10.81 9.05
C VAL A 14 5.61 10.53 10.21
N PHE A 15 5.38 11.11 11.38
CA PHE A 15 6.21 10.84 12.57
C PHE A 15 6.18 9.37 12.97
N VAL A 16 4.99 8.76 13.00
CA VAL A 16 4.84 7.32 13.29
C VAL A 16 5.58 6.47 12.25
N GLY A 17 5.44 6.79 10.96
CA GLY A 17 6.13 6.08 9.88
C GLY A 17 7.65 6.12 10.03
N PHE A 18 8.20 7.30 10.32
CA PHE A 18 9.64 7.47 10.57
C PHE A 18 10.10 6.62 11.76
N GLU A 19 9.43 6.76 12.91
CA GLU A 19 9.80 6.07 14.15
C GLU A 19 9.76 4.54 14.01
N VAL A 20 8.79 4.00 13.28
CA VAL A 20 8.65 2.56 13.05
C VAL A 20 9.73 2.04 12.11
N VAL A 21 9.98 2.74 10.99
CA VAL A 21 10.97 2.30 9.98
C VAL A 21 12.39 2.37 10.52
N SER A 22 12.73 3.39 11.32
CA SER A 22 14.06 3.55 11.93
C SER A 22 14.45 2.42 12.89
N LYS A 23 13.49 1.59 13.34
CA LYS A 23 13.69 0.50 14.30
C LYS A 23 13.71 -0.89 13.67
N VAL A 24 13.65 -0.99 12.34
CA VAL A 24 13.69 -2.28 11.63
C VAL A 24 15.13 -2.80 11.55
N SER A 25 15.32 -4.11 11.74
CA SER A 25 16.62 -4.78 11.57
C SER A 25 17.10 -4.72 10.11
N SER A 26 18.42 -4.58 9.89
CA SER A 26 19.05 -4.56 8.57
C SER A 26 18.65 -5.74 7.67
N THR A 27 18.41 -6.91 8.27
CA THR A 27 17.97 -8.13 7.58
C THR A 27 16.57 -8.03 6.96
N LEU A 28 15.74 -7.12 7.47
CA LEU A 28 14.34 -6.96 7.07
C LEU A 28 14.11 -5.77 6.13
N HIS A 29 15.13 -5.01 5.71
CA HIS A 29 14.91 -3.84 4.83
C HIS A 29 14.27 -4.21 3.49
N THR A 30 14.66 -5.34 2.89
CA THR A 30 14.08 -5.79 1.61
C THR A 30 12.64 -6.30 1.77
N PRO A 31 12.32 -7.17 2.76
CA PRO A 31 10.93 -7.48 3.09
C PRO A 31 10.10 -6.25 3.45
N LEU A 32 10.66 -5.28 4.19
CA LEU A 32 9.99 -4.03 4.55
C LEU A 32 9.67 -3.19 3.32
N MET A 33 10.62 -3.05 2.39
CA MET A 33 10.41 -2.35 1.13
C MET A 33 9.26 -3.00 0.32
N SER A 34 9.26 -4.33 0.22
CA SER A 34 8.17 -5.07 -0.44
C SER A 34 6.83 -4.89 0.28
N GLY A 35 6.81 -4.93 1.62
CA GLY A 35 5.61 -4.76 2.42
C GLY A 35 5.03 -3.35 2.31
N ALA A 36 5.88 -2.32 2.35
CA ALA A 36 5.47 -0.94 2.09
C ALA A 36 4.91 -0.79 0.67
N ASN A 37 5.48 -1.51 -0.30
CA ASN A 37 4.94 -1.57 -1.67
C ASN A 37 3.54 -2.20 -1.73
N ALA A 38 3.26 -3.22 -0.92
CA ALA A 38 1.93 -3.83 -0.85
C ALA A 38 0.88 -2.91 -0.22
N ILE A 39 1.26 -2.19 0.85
CA ILE A 39 0.35 -1.35 1.64
C ILE A 39 -0.10 -0.10 0.86
N HIS A 40 0.77 0.54 0.08
CA HIS A 40 0.36 1.69 -0.74
C HIS A 40 -0.63 1.29 -1.86
N GLY A 41 -0.80 -0.02 -2.11
CA GLY A 41 -1.88 -0.58 -2.94
C GLY A 41 -3.30 -0.16 -2.51
N VAL A 42 -3.47 0.48 -1.35
CA VAL A 42 -4.70 1.17 -0.92
C VAL A 42 -5.24 2.17 -1.97
N ILE A 43 -4.41 2.61 -2.93
CA ILE A 43 -4.84 3.36 -4.11
C ILE A 43 -6.04 2.70 -4.85
N LEU A 44 -6.23 1.38 -4.71
CA LEU A 44 -7.39 0.66 -5.22
C LEU A 44 -8.71 1.26 -4.73
N VAL A 45 -8.80 1.68 -3.47
CA VAL A 45 -10.00 2.33 -2.91
C VAL A 45 -10.29 3.63 -3.65
N GLY A 46 -9.26 4.44 -3.90
CA GLY A 46 -9.38 5.67 -4.67
C GLY A 46 -9.85 5.40 -6.10
N ALA A 47 -9.28 4.40 -6.76
CA ALA A 47 -9.66 4.03 -8.13
C ALA A 47 -11.12 3.57 -8.24
N ILE A 48 -11.63 2.82 -7.23
CA ILE A 48 -13.04 2.42 -7.15
C ILE A 48 -13.95 3.64 -6.98
N ILE A 49 -13.59 4.59 -6.11
CA ILE A 49 -14.36 5.83 -5.93
C ILE A 49 -14.39 6.66 -7.22
N VAL A 50 -13.27 6.74 -7.94
CA VAL A 50 -13.21 7.43 -9.24
C VAL A 50 -14.08 6.75 -10.29
N ALA A 51 -14.10 5.41 -10.31
CA ALA A 51 -14.98 4.66 -11.22
C ALA A 51 -16.46 4.95 -10.96
N ASP A 52 -16.86 4.98 -9.69
CA ASP A 52 -18.24 5.29 -9.25
C ASP A 52 -18.71 6.68 -9.72
N HIS A 53 -17.81 7.67 -9.74
CA HIS A 53 -18.11 9.05 -10.15
C HIS A 53 -17.88 9.31 -11.64
N SER A 54 -17.53 8.29 -12.43
CA SER A 54 -17.23 8.47 -13.85
C SER A 54 -18.50 8.87 -14.65
N SER A 55 -18.38 9.93 -15.44
CA SER A 55 -19.47 10.48 -16.26
C SER A 55 -19.27 10.23 -17.75
N THR A 56 -18.04 9.89 -18.17
CA THR A 56 -17.69 9.58 -19.56
C THR A 56 -17.12 8.18 -19.71
N ASN A 57 -17.26 7.60 -20.90
CA ASN A 57 -16.66 6.29 -21.21
C ASN A 57 -15.13 6.30 -21.09
N LEU A 58 -14.49 7.46 -21.30
CA LEU A 58 -13.05 7.62 -21.14
C LEU A 58 -12.65 7.59 -19.66
N GLU A 59 -13.36 8.32 -18.80
CA GLU A 59 -13.14 8.28 -17.35
C GLU A 59 -13.34 6.86 -16.80
N LEU A 60 -14.42 6.18 -17.20
CA LEU A 60 -14.70 4.81 -16.80
C LEU A 60 -13.59 3.87 -17.28
N GLY A 61 -13.15 4.00 -18.54
CA GLY A 61 -12.07 3.18 -19.09
C GLY A 61 -10.75 3.37 -18.33
N LEU A 62 -10.40 4.61 -17.99
CA LEU A 62 -9.21 4.91 -17.18
C LEU A 62 -9.34 4.39 -15.75
N ALA A 63 -10.52 4.52 -15.13
CA ALA A 63 -10.76 4.04 -13.78
C ALA A 63 -10.68 2.50 -13.70
N VAL A 64 -11.22 1.79 -14.68
CA VAL A 64 -11.08 0.32 -14.80
C VAL A 64 -9.61 -0.08 -14.95
N ALA A 65 -8.85 0.61 -15.82
CA ALA A 65 -7.42 0.36 -15.95
C ALA A 65 -6.67 0.61 -14.63
N ALA A 66 -7.00 1.69 -13.92
CA ALA A 66 -6.42 2.02 -12.61
C ALA A 66 -6.73 0.93 -11.57
N ILE A 67 -7.97 0.42 -11.52
CA ILE A 67 -8.37 -0.69 -10.63
C ILE A 67 -7.55 -1.94 -10.92
N VAL A 68 -7.38 -2.31 -12.19
CA VAL A 68 -6.59 -3.49 -12.57
C VAL A 68 -5.14 -3.33 -12.14
N LEU A 69 -4.52 -2.19 -12.44
CA LEU A 69 -3.13 -1.92 -12.07
C LEU A 69 -2.93 -1.88 -10.55
N ALA A 70 -3.84 -1.24 -9.82
CA ALA A 70 -3.83 -1.18 -8.36
C ALA A 70 -3.97 -2.58 -7.75
N THR A 71 -4.86 -3.41 -8.29
CA THR A 71 -5.05 -4.79 -7.83
C THR A 71 -3.79 -5.62 -8.04
N ILE A 72 -3.16 -5.53 -9.22
CA ILE A 72 -1.91 -6.23 -9.52
C ILE A 72 -0.81 -5.80 -8.55
N ASN A 73 -0.65 -4.50 -8.29
CA ASN A 73 0.35 -3.98 -7.36
C ASN A 73 0.10 -4.46 -5.92
N MET A 74 -1.13 -4.35 -5.43
CA MET A 74 -1.53 -4.79 -4.09
C MET A 74 -1.28 -6.30 -3.91
N VAL A 75 -1.86 -7.13 -4.77
CA VAL A 75 -1.75 -8.59 -4.67
C VAL A 75 -0.31 -9.05 -4.87
N GLY A 76 0.37 -8.55 -5.90
CA GLY A 76 1.77 -8.87 -6.16
C GLY A 76 2.68 -8.48 -4.99
N GLY A 77 2.46 -7.30 -4.41
CA GLY A 77 3.19 -6.84 -3.22
C GLY A 77 2.99 -7.77 -2.03
N PHE A 78 1.76 -8.17 -1.71
CA PHE A 78 1.51 -9.07 -0.58
C PHE A 78 2.09 -10.48 -0.81
N VAL A 79 1.94 -11.04 -2.02
CA VAL A 79 2.49 -12.37 -2.35
C VAL A 79 4.02 -12.38 -2.26
N VAL A 80 4.69 -11.36 -2.81
CA VAL A 80 6.15 -11.27 -2.75
C VAL A 80 6.63 -11.07 -1.31
N THR A 81 5.95 -10.23 -0.54
CA THR A 81 6.29 -9.99 0.87
C THR A 81 6.16 -11.26 1.71
N ASP A 82 5.08 -12.02 1.53
CA ASP A 82 4.90 -13.30 2.24
C ASP A 82 6.02 -14.28 1.93
N ARG A 83 6.37 -14.45 0.64
CA ARG A 83 7.50 -15.30 0.22
C ARG A 83 8.84 -14.85 0.80
N MET A 84 9.07 -13.55 0.92
CA MET A 84 10.28 -13.01 1.57
C MET A 84 10.29 -13.32 3.07
N LEU A 85 9.16 -13.16 3.76
CA LEU A 85 9.03 -13.43 5.19
C LEU A 85 9.11 -14.93 5.51
N GLU A 86 8.70 -15.79 4.58
CA GLU A 86 8.87 -17.24 4.70
C GLU A 86 10.34 -17.67 4.85
N MET A 87 11.28 -16.91 4.26
CA MET A 87 12.72 -17.19 4.39
C MET A 87 13.24 -17.04 5.82
N PHE A 88 12.48 -16.36 6.70
CA PHE A 88 12.81 -16.19 8.12
C PHE A 88 12.10 -17.20 9.02
N LYS A 89 11.18 -18.02 8.49
CA LYS A 89 10.55 -19.10 9.25
C LYS A 89 11.60 -20.21 9.44
N GLY A 90 11.78 -20.66 10.69
CA GLY A 90 12.66 -21.80 10.97
C GLY A 90 12.20 -23.06 10.21
N LYS A 91 13.13 -23.96 9.87
CA LYS A 91 12.79 -25.25 9.23
C LYS A 91 11.72 -25.94 10.08
N LYS A 92 10.57 -26.27 9.48
CA LYS A 92 9.61 -27.22 10.07
C LYS A 92 10.38 -28.52 10.35
N LYS A 93 10.37 -28.96 11.61
CA LYS A 93 10.82 -30.30 11.98
C LYS A 93 9.92 -31.35 11.35
#